data_AF-A0A1Q8AI46-F1
#
_entry.id   AF-A0A1Q8AI46-F1
#
_cell.length_a   1.000
_cell.length_b   1.000
_cell.length_c   1.000
_cell.angle_alpha   90.00
_cell.angle_beta   90.00
_cell.angle_gamma   90.00
#
_symmetry.space_group_name_H-M   'P 1'
#
loop_
_entity.id
_entity.type
_entity.pdbx_description
1 polymer ?
#
loop_
_entity_poly.entity_id
_entity_poly.type
_entity_poly.pdbx_seq_one_letter_code
_entity_poly.pdbx_strand_id
1 'polypeptide(L)'
;MSSQLPLESSDTLNENWGFNIGDSKYKSAAELERRLVRAAGNSSNLLMNIGPYPNGEIDPQFVSRLHEIGEWMSKYGDSIYNTRGGPIAPADWGVTTQKGNKIYVHVLNWSAPMLALAPVTRKITAAHTLPENSPVEFTQNPDGLILKLPPAKENETDRVIVLTTSM
;
A
#
# COMPACT_ATOMS: atom_id res chain seq x y z
N MET A 1 -21.93 -8.43 4.67
CA MET A 1 -21.69 -9.45 5.71
C MET A 1 -20.28 -10.08 5.67
N SER A 2 -19.47 -9.87 4.62
CA SER A 2 -18.07 -10.37 4.57
C SER A 2 -17.04 -9.48 5.30
N SER A 3 -17.40 -8.25 5.68
CA SER A 3 -16.45 -7.24 6.20
C SER A 3 -15.93 -7.48 7.62
N GLN A 4 -16.26 -8.61 8.25
CA GLN A 4 -15.83 -8.95 9.63
C GLN A 4 -14.99 -10.23 9.70
N LEU A 5 -14.84 -10.97 8.61
CA LEU A 5 -14.03 -12.19 8.61
C LEU A 5 -12.60 -11.85 8.22
N PRO A 6 -11.58 -12.54 8.79
CA PRO A 6 -10.23 -12.49 8.26
C PRO A 6 -10.25 -12.94 6.79
N LEU A 7 -9.69 -12.12 5.92
CA LEU A 7 -9.58 -12.38 4.49
C LEU A 7 -8.11 -12.53 4.11
N GLU A 8 -7.86 -13.40 3.14
CA GLU A 8 -6.55 -13.52 2.48
C GLU A 8 -6.77 -13.59 0.98
N SER A 9 -6.06 -12.73 0.25
CA SER A 9 -5.95 -12.79 -1.19
C SER A 9 -4.69 -13.56 -1.53
N SER A 10 -4.81 -14.66 -2.27
CA SER A 10 -3.66 -15.39 -2.80
C SER A 10 -3.39 -14.96 -4.24
N ASP A 11 -2.13 -14.68 -4.56
CA ASP A 11 -1.69 -14.24 -5.89
C ASP A 11 -0.34 -14.86 -6.24
N THR A 12 0.02 -14.83 -7.52
CA THR A 12 1.26 -15.41 -8.06
C THR A 12 2.24 -14.31 -8.46
N LEU A 13 3.54 -14.58 -8.42
CA LEU A 13 4.56 -13.62 -8.88
C LEU A 13 4.65 -13.54 -10.42
N ASN A 14 4.22 -14.59 -11.13
CA ASN A 14 4.03 -14.65 -12.58
C ASN A 14 2.58 -15.08 -12.92
N GLU A 15 2.31 -15.72 -14.06
CA GLU A 15 0.96 -16.18 -14.45
C GLU A 15 0.65 -17.61 -13.94
N ASN A 16 1.57 -18.28 -13.23
CA ASN A 16 1.43 -19.68 -12.83
C ASN A 16 1.68 -19.92 -11.33
N TRP A 17 1.01 -20.94 -10.76
CA TRP A 17 1.22 -21.34 -9.36
C TRP A 17 2.46 -22.23 -9.18
N GLY A 18 2.64 -23.20 -10.07
CA GLY A 18 3.83 -24.05 -10.12
C GLY A 18 4.85 -23.53 -11.14
N PHE A 19 6.03 -24.15 -11.16
CA PHE A 19 7.02 -23.89 -12.19
C PHE A 19 6.46 -24.14 -13.60
N ASN A 20 6.66 -23.17 -14.47
CA ASN A 20 6.33 -23.27 -15.89
C ASN A 20 7.50 -22.68 -16.70
N ILE A 21 8.19 -23.53 -17.45
CA ILE A 21 9.37 -23.15 -18.24
C ILE A 21 9.06 -22.11 -19.34
N GLY A 22 7.81 -22.02 -19.79
CA GLY A 22 7.38 -21.06 -20.81
C GLY A 22 6.87 -19.73 -20.26
N ASP A 23 6.74 -19.59 -18.93
CA ASP A 23 6.23 -18.37 -18.30
C ASP A 23 7.38 -17.44 -17.91
N SER A 24 7.50 -16.35 -18.65
CA SER A 24 8.44 -15.27 -18.38
C SER A 24 7.75 -13.95 -18.01
N LYS A 25 6.45 -13.98 -17.70
CA LYS A 25 5.66 -12.78 -17.42
C LYS A 25 5.62 -12.47 -15.93
N TYR A 26 6.75 -12.03 -15.41
CA TYR A 26 6.88 -11.62 -14.02
C TYR A 26 6.18 -10.29 -13.78
N LYS A 27 5.39 -10.22 -12.70
CA LYS A 27 4.88 -8.95 -12.19
C LYS A 27 6.05 -8.07 -11.75
N SER A 28 5.96 -6.77 -12.03
CA SER A 28 6.96 -5.81 -11.55
C SER A 28 6.85 -5.59 -10.04
N ALA A 29 7.92 -5.14 -9.37
CA ALA A 29 7.84 -4.77 -7.96
C ALA A 29 6.75 -3.72 -7.69
N ALA A 30 6.63 -2.70 -8.55
CA ALA A 30 5.58 -1.69 -8.44
C ALA A 30 4.16 -2.30 -8.49
N GLU A 31 3.95 -3.35 -9.30
CA GLU A 31 2.67 -4.06 -9.33
C GLU A 31 2.42 -4.85 -8.03
N LEU A 32 3.45 -5.52 -7.52
CA LEU A 32 3.36 -6.33 -6.29
C LEU A 32 3.15 -5.44 -5.06
N GLU A 33 3.83 -4.30 -4.98
CA GLU A 33 3.61 -3.26 -3.97
C GLU A 33 2.16 -2.76 -3.99
N ARG A 34 1.62 -2.41 -5.17
CA ARG A 34 0.22 -1.99 -5.32
C ARG A 34 -0.75 -3.05 -4.84
N ARG A 35 -0.49 -4.33 -5.14
CA ARG A 35 -1.33 -5.46 -4.70
C ARG A 35 -1.30 -5.60 -3.18
N LEU A 36 -0.12 -5.54 -2.57
CA LEU A 36 0.04 -5.61 -1.12
C LEU A 36 -0.70 -4.48 -0.40
N VAL A 37 -0.47 -3.24 -0.84
CA VAL A 37 -1.09 -2.05 -0.27
C VAL A 37 -2.62 -2.11 -0.42
N ARG A 38 -3.13 -2.51 -1.60
CA ARG A 38 -4.58 -2.66 -1.81
C ARG A 38 -5.18 -3.78 -0.97
N ALA A 39 -4.48 -4.89 -0.75
CA ALA A 39 -4.95 -5.94 0.16
C ALA A 39 -5.07 -5.40 1.59
N ALA A 40 -4.03 -4.74 2.10
CA ALA A 40 -4.02 -4.14 3.43
C ALA A 40 -5.15 -3.09 3.60
N GLY A 41 -5.33 -2.22 2.61
CA GLY A 41 -6.40 -1.21 2.60
C GLY A 41 -7.82 -1.80 2.56
N ASN A 42 -7.98 -3.04 2.07
CA ASN A 42 -9.23 -3.80 2.10
C ASN A 42 -9.37 -4.70 3.34
N SER A 43 -8.54 -4.51 4.38
CA SER A 43 -8.50 -5.37 5.57
C SER A 43 -8.25 -6.85 5.24
N SER A 44 -7.43 -7.13 4.23
CA SER A 44 -7.08 -8.47 3.78
C SER A 44 -5.56 -8.70 3.87
N ASN A 45 -5.17 -9.95 4.12
CA ASN A 45 -3.80 -10.39 3.93
C ASN A 45 -3.51 -10.60 2.44
N LEU A 46 -2.23 -10.60 2.07
CA LEU A 46 -1.75 -11.03 0.75
C LEU A 46 -0.78 -12.19 0.93
N LEU A 47 -1.11 -13.33 0.33
CA LEU A 47 -0.20 -14.46 0.17
C LEU A 47 0.37 -14.43 -1.24
N MET A 48 1.68 -14.19 -1.36
CA MET A 48 2.37 -14.13 -2.65
C MET A 48 3.09 -15.45 -2.93
N ASN A 49 2.67 -16.15 -3.99
CA ASN A 49 3.20 -17.44 -4.38
C ASN A 49 4.41 -17.33 -5.32
N ILE A 50 5.37 -18.23 -5.15
CA ILE A 50 6.47 -18.50 -6.07
C ILE A 50 6.47 -19.98 -6.47
N GLY A 51 6.89 -20.29 -7.70
CA GLY A 51 7.07 -21.66 -8.17
C GLY A 51 8.56 -21.98 -8.36
N PRO A 52 9.24 -22.63 -7.39
CA PRO A 52 10.64 -23.01 -7.52
C PRO A 52 10.88 -23.95 -8.70
N TYR A 53 12.08 -23.92 -9.26
CA TYR A 53 12.53 -24.86 -10.28
C TYR A 53 12.44 -26.32 -9.79
N PRO A 54 12.39 -27.31 -10.70
CA PRO A 54 12.32 -28.73 -10.32
C PRO A 54 13.50 -29.22 -9.45
N ASN A 55 14.66 -28.54 -9.53
CA ASN A 55 15.84 -28.80 -8.69
C ASN A 55 15.74 -28.18 -7.28
N GLY A 56 14.63 -27.48 -6.97
CA GLY A 56 14.38 -26.83 -5.69
C GLY A 56 14.91 -25.39 -5.59
N GLU A 57 15.63 -24.89 -6.60
CA GLU A 57 16.11 -23.51 -6.60
C GLU A 57 14.98 -22.52 -6.90
N ILE A 58 15.05 -21.33 -6.30
CA ILE A 58 14.09 -20.25 -6.59
C ILE A 58 14.60 -19.48 -7.81
N ASP A 59 13.69 -19.17 -8.75
CA ASP A 59 14.01 -18.33 -9.90
C ASP A 59 14.65 -17.00 -9.45
N PRO A 60 15.84 -16.63 -9.97
CA PRO A 60 16.50 -15.38 -9.61
C PRO A 60 15.64 -14.12 -9.80
N GLN A 61 14.68 -14.14 -10.73
CA GLN A 61 13.74 -13.03 -10.91
C GLN A 61 12.76 -12.94 -9.74
N PHE A 62 12.26 -14.05 -9.21
CA PHE A 62 11.46 -14.03 -7.99
C PHE A 62 12.26 -13.50 -6.80
N VAL A 63 13.52 -13.93 -6.66
CA VAL A 63 14.43 -13.44 -5.62
C VAL A 63 14.60 -11.93 -5.73
N SER A 64 14.89 -11.42 -6.92
CA SER A 64 15.02 -9.99 -7.19
C SER A 64 13.76 -9.20 -6.79
N ARG A 65 12.57 -9.63 -7.23
CA ARG A 65 11.29 -8.97 -6.88
C ARG A 65 11.00 -9.00 -5.39
N LEU A 66 11.28 -10.11 -4.71
CA LEU A 66 11.08 -10.22 -3.27
C LEU A 66 12.05 -9.33 -2.50
N HIS A 67 13.28 -9.14 -2.98
CA HIS A 67 14.22 -8.17 -2.41
C HIS A 67 13.74 -6.73 -2.59
N GLU A 68 13.29 -6.35 -3.80
CA GLU A 68 12.74 -5.01 -4.07
C GLU A 68 11.55 -4.70 -3.13
N ILE A 69 10.61 -5.64 -2.95
CA ILE A 69 9.50 -5.51 -2.00
C ILE A 69 10.02 -5.46 -0.57
N GLY A 70 11.02 -6.27 -0.21
CA GLY A 70 11.63 -6.27 1.13
C GLY A 70 12.26 -4.92 1.48
N GLU A 71 12.95 -4.30 0.53
CA GLU A 71 13.50 -2.95 0.68
C GLU A 71 12.40 -1.91 0.87
N TRP A 72 11.31 -1.98 0.10
CA TRP A 72 10.15 -1.12 0.30
C TRP A 72 9.53 -1.32 1.69
N MET A 73 9.30 -2.58 2.09
CA MET A 73 8.75 -2.94 3.40
C MET A 73 9.62 -2.47 4.57
N SER A 74 10.94 -2.39 4.40
CA SER A 74 11.84 -1.86 5.44
C SER A 74 11.57 -0.38 5.76
N LYS A 75 11.06 0.38 4.78
CA LYS A 75 10.78 1.83 4.90
C LYS A 75 9.31 2.10 5.22
N TYR A 76 8.40 1.32 4.63
CA TYR A 76 6.96 1.56 4.66
C TYR A 76 6.19 0.55 5.51
N GLY A 77 6.85 -0.47 6.07
CA GLY A 77 6.20 -1.60 6.75
C GLY A 77 5.26 -1.22 7.89
N ASP A 78 5.48 -0.08 8.56
CA ASP A 78 4.58 0.45 9.59
C ASP A 78 3.15 0.74 9.09
N SER A 79 3.01 1.04 7.79
CA SER A 79 1.73 1.25 7.12
C SER A 79 1.01 -0.04 6.72
N ILE A 80 1.67 -1.20 6.86
CA ILE A 80 1.15 -2.52 6.48
C ILE A 80 1.00 -3.42 7.69
N TYR A 81 2.04 -3.58 8.50
CA TYR A 81 2.05 -4.51 9.62
C TYR A 81 1.12 -4.06 10.75
N ASN A 82 0.25 -4.97 11.17
CA ASN A 82 -0.73 -4.76 12.25
C ASN A 82 -1.67 -3.58 11.98
N THR A 83 -1.94 -3.28 10.72
CA THR A 83 -2.96 -2.31 10.33
C THR A 83 -4.30 -3.00 10.02
N ARG A 84 -5.33 -2.18 9.85
CA ARG A 84 -6.60 -2.55 9.21
C ARG A 84 -6.88 -1.56 8.08
N GLY A 85 -7.88 -1.84 7.25
CA GLY A 85 -8.40 -0.85 6.31
C GLY A 85 -8.77 0.44 7.04
N GLY A 86 -8.37 1.57 6.49
CA GLY A 86 -8.59 2.87 7.10
C GLY A 86 -10.01 3.41 6.88
N PRO A 87 -10.31 4.58 7.47
CA PRO A 87 -11.66 5.14 7.47
C PRO A 87 -12.09 5.72 6.12
N ILE A 88 -11.16 5.91 5.18
CA ILE A 88 -11.45 6.37 3.82
C ILE A 88 -11.35 5.15 2.90
N ALA A 89 -12.47 4.82 2.27
CA ALA A 89 -12.58 3.66 1.39
C ALA A 89 -11.60 3.76 0.20
N PRO A 90 -11.11 2.61 -0.29
CA PRO A 90 -10.37 2.51 -1.55
C PRO A 90 -11.05 3.24 -2.72
N ALA A 91 -10.24 3.92 -3.54
CA ALA A 91 -10.69 4.52 -4.79
C ALA A 91 -9.54 4.51 -5.83
N ASP A 92 -9.73 5.20 -6.96
CA ASP A 92 -8.74 5.24 -8.03
C ASP A 92 -7.41 5.85 -7.57
N TRP A 93 -7.45 6.86 -6.70
CA TRP A 93 -6.26 7.52 -6.16
C TRP A 93 -5.39 6.60 -5.30
N GLY A 94 -5.99 5.58 -4.67
CA GLY A 94 -5.30 4.73 -3.70
C GLY A 94 -6.20 4.16 -2.60
N VAL A 95 -5.62 3.93 -1.42
CA VAL A 95 -6.29 3.31 -0.27
C VAL A 95 -5.83 3.93 1.04
N THR A 96 -6.52 3.64 2.14
CA THR A 96 -6.02 3.94 3.48
C THR A 96 -5.86 2.69 4.33
N THR A 97 -4.87 2.70 5.21
CA THR A 97 -4.76 1.76 6.33
C THR A 97 -4.75 2.53 7.65
N GLN A 98 -5.02 1.86 8.76
CA GLN A 98 -5.07 2.48 10.08
C GLN A 98 -4.46 1.59 11.16
N LYS A 99 -3.73 2.22 12.09
CA LYS A 99 -3.19 1.61 13.32
C LYS A 99 -3.26 2.61 14.46
N GLY A 100 -4.08 2.31 15.46
CA GLY A 100 -4.32 3.23 16.59
C GLY A 100 -4.88 4.57 16.13
N ASN A 101 -4.19 5.66 16.45
CA ASN A 101 -4.54 7.02 16.05
C ASN A 101 -3.86 7.47 14.75
N LYS A 102 -3.14 6.59 14.04
CA LYS A 102 -2.50 6.88 12.76
C LYS A 102 -3.31 6.30 11.60
N ILE A 103 -3.58 7.13 10.59
CA ILE A 103 -4.11 6.73 9.30
C ILE A 103 -2.99 6.90 8.27
N TYR A 104 -2.72 5.87 7.49
CA TYR A 104 -1.76 5.92 6.39
C TYR A 104 -2.56 6.05 5.08
N VAL A 105 -2.33 7.13 4.36
CA VAL A 105 -2.94 7.40 3.05
C VAL A 105 -1.92 6.99 1.99
N HIS A 106 -2.22 5.89 1.30
CA HIS A 106 -1.39 5.34 0.24
C HIS A 106 -1.83 5.91 -1.09
N VAL A 107 -1.11 6.91 -1.61
CA VAL A 107 -1.45 7.57 -2.88
C VAL A 107 -0.74 6.86 -4.02
N LEU A 108 -1.48 5.96 -4.68
CA LEU A 108 -0.98 5.06 -5.72
C LEU A 108 -1.11 5.65 -7.14
N ASN A 109 -2.12 6.48 -7.38
CA ASN A 109 -2.40 7.02 -8.71
C ASN A 109 -2.99 8.43 -8.62
N TRP A 110 -2.09 9.41 -8.45
CA TRP A 110 -2.47 10.82 -8.41
C TRP A 110 -1.29 11.67 -8.85
N SER A 111 -1.52 12.73 -9.63
CA SER A 111 -0.44 13.62 -10.10
C SER A 111 -0.67 15.08 -9.72
N ALA A 112 -1.88 15.46 -9.34
CA ALA A 112 -2.18 16.83 -8.96
C ALA A 112 -1.60 17.18 -7.56
N PRO A 113 -1.28 18.46 -7.31
CA PRO A 113 -0.73 18.90 -6.02
C PRO A 113 -1.69 18.72 -4.84
N MET A 114 -3.00 18.69 -5.09
CA MET A 114 -4.02 18.56 -4.06
C MET A 114 -4.81 17.28 -4.27
N LEU A 115 -5.02 16.53 -3.20
CA LEU A 115 -5.88 15.35 -3.16
C LEU A 115 -7.02 15.60 -2.18
N ALA A 116 -8.25 15.60 -2.69
CA ALA A 116 -9.46 15.66 -1.88
C ALA A 116 -9.91 14.25 -1.51
N LEU A 117 -10.20 14.04 -0.23
CA LEU A 117 -10.56 12.78 0.38
C LEU A 117 -11.90 12.93 1.10
N ALA A 118 -12.60 11.80 1.27
CA ALA A 118 -13.85 11.75 2.02
C ALA A 118 -13.65 12.23 3.48
N PRO A 119 -14.73 12.70 4.13
CA PRO A 119 -14.66 13.15 5.53
C PRO A 119 -14.10 12.08 6.47
N VAL A 120 -13.21 12.50 7.37
CA VAL A 120 -12.73 11.69 8.49
C VAL A 120 -13.35 12.24 9.77
N THR A 121 -14.04 11.40 10.53
CA THR A 121 -14.78 11.82 11.74
C THR A 121 -13.85 12.35 12.84
N ARG A 122 -12.65 11.76 12.99
CA ARG A 122 -11.68 12.20 13.99
C ARG A 122 -10.93 13.44 13.50
N LYS A 123 -10.66 14.37 14.42
CA LYS A 123 -9.85 15.56 14.13
C LYS A 123 -8.43 15.15 13.79
N ILE A 124 -7.91 15.64 12.67
CA ILE A 124 -6.52 15.44 12.26
C ILE A 124 -5.68 16.53 12.92
N THR A 125 -4.63 16.12 13.64
CA THR A 125 -3.74 17.00 14.40
C THR A 125 -2.40 17.23 13.71
N ALA A 126 -1.97 16.29 12.85
CA ALA A 126 -0.75 16.41 12.07
C ALA A 126 -0.81 15.56 10.79
N ALA A 127 -0.07 15.96 9.76
CA ALA A 127 0.17 15.16 8.56
C ALA A 127 1.65 15.25 8.15
N HIS A 128 2.25 14.12 7.74
CA HIS A 128 3.64 14.06 7.26
C HIS A 128 3.87 12.90 6.28
N THR A 129 4.96 12.94 5.50
CA THR A 129 5.41 11.78 4.70
C THR A 129 5.96 10.68 5.61
N LEU A 130 5.67 9.41 5.31
CA LEU A 130 6.13 8.30 6.17
C LEU A 130 7.67 8.18 6.24
N PRO A 131 8.44 8.21 5.13
CA PRO A 131 9.88 7.95 5.20
C PRO A 131 10.68 9.10 5.79
N GLU A 132 10.40 10.34 5.37
CA GLU A 132 11.19 11.52 5.78
C GLU A 132 10.58 12.30 6.93
N ASN A 133 9.37 11.95 7.37
CA ASN A 133 8.62 12.71 8.36
C ASN A 133 8.45 14.20 7.96
N SER A 134 8.40 14.48 6.65
CA SER A 134 8.26 15.85 6.13
C SER A 134 6.82 16.33 6.30
N PRO A 135 6.57 17.51 6.88
CA PRO A 135 5.22 18.02 7.09
C PRO A 135 4.42 18.13 5.79
N VAL A 136 3.13 17.79 5.87
CA VAL A 136 2.16 17.90 4.77
C VAL A 136 1.07 18.87 5.19
N GLU A 137 0.83 19.90 4.38
CA GLU A 137 -0.29 20.81 4.62
C GLU A 137 -1.62 20.10 4.35
N PHE A 138 -2.60 20.35 5.21
CA PHE A 138 -3.94 19.78 5.05
C PHE A 138 -5.02 20.74 5.54
N THR A 139 -6.22 20.58 4.98
CA THR A 139 -7.44 21.26 5.41
C THR A 139 -8.51 20.21 5.69
N GLN A 140 -9.04 20.18 6.91
CA GLN A 140 -10.17 19.31 7.28
C GLN A 140 -11.40 20.17 7.53
N ASN A 141 -12.52 19.83 6.90
CA ASN A 141 -13.82 20.46 7.09
C ASN A 141 -14.93 19.37 7.12
N PRO A 142 -16.21 19.72 7.35
CA PRO A 142 -17.29 18.73 7.39
C PRO A 142 -17.48 17.95 6.08
N ASP A 143 -17.08 18.53 4.95
CA ASP A 143 -17.27 17.97 3.62
C ASP A 143 -16.11 17.06 3.17
N GLY A 144 -14.95 17.14 3.84
CA GLY A 144 -13.81 16.30 3.49
C GLY A 144 -12.47 16.72 4.09
N LEU A 145 -11.43 16.07 3.58
CA LEU A 145 -10.04 16.35 3.86
C LEU A 145 -9.31 16.67 2.56
N ILE A 146 -8.58 17.77 2.52
CA ILE A 146 -7.69 18.11 1.40
C ILE A 146 -6.25 17.98 1.89
N LEU A 147 -5.43 17.22 1.16
CA LEU A 147 -3.99 17.10 1.38
C LEU A 147 -3.23 17.80 0.26
N LYS A 148 -2.24 18.62 0.61
CA LYS A 148 -1.26 19.17 -0.34
C LYS A 148 -0.08 18.22 -0.44
N LEU A 149 -0.09 17.40 -1.48
CA LEU A 149 0.90 16.35 -1.65
C LEU A 149 2.25 16.93 -2.08
N PRO A 150 3.37 16.37 -1.58
CA PRO A 150 4.66 16.66 -2.18
C PRO A 150 4.68 16.15 -3.63
N PRO A 151 5.52 16.76 -4.50
CA PRO A 151 5.75 16.26 -5.84
C PRO A 151 6.10 14.77 -5.81
N ALA A 152 5.57 14.01 -6.76
CA ALA A 152 5.93 12.60 -6.89
C ALA A 152 7.42 12.47 -7.24
N LYS A 153 8.10 11.53 -6.59
CA LYS A 153 9.48 11.18 -6.91
C LYS A 153 9.50 10.25 -8.13
N GLU A 154 10.64 10.19 -8.79
CA GLU A 154 10.83 9.26 -9.91
C GLU A 154 10.66 7.81 -9.45
N ASN A 155 9.91 7.02 -10.22
CA ASN A 155 9.61 5.61 -9.92
C ASN A 155 8.90 5.37 -8.57
N GLU A 156 8.22 6.38 -8.03
CA GLU A 156 7.46 6.25 -6.79
C GLU A 156 6.11 5.55 -7.03
N THR A 157 5.99 4.30 -6.58
CA THR A 157 4.75 3.53 -6.67
C THR A 157 3.69 4.02 -5.69
N ASP A 158 4.11 4.35 -4.46
CA ASP A 158 3.24 4.63 -3.33
C ASP A 158 3.78 5.81 -2.51
N ARG A 159 3.04 6.92 -2.54
CA ARG A 159 3.26 8.06 -1.65
C ARG A 159 2.44 7.89 -0.39
N VAL A 160 3.11 7.55 0.71
CA VAL A 160 2.44 7.32 1.98
C VAL A 160 2.46 8.58 2.85
N ILE A 161 1.28 9.15 3.08
CA ILE A 161 1.06 10.26 4.03
C ILE A 161 0.48 9.71 5.32
N VAL A 162 1.09 10.04 6.45
CA VAL A 162 0.63 9.68 7.78
C VAL A 162 -0.20 10.82 8.34
N LEU A 163 -1.45 10.54 8.68
CA LEU A 163 -2.34 11.44 9.41
C LEU A 163 -2.38 10.99 10.87
N THR A 164 -2.08 11.91 11.79
CA THR A 164 -2.29 11.70 13.22
C THR A 164 -3.65 12.25 13.60
N THR A 165 -4.46 11.44 14.28
CA THR A 165 -5.79 11.84 14.76
C THR A 165 -5.76 12.11 16.26
N SER A 166 -6.69 12.94 16.74
CA SER A 166 -6.99 13.03 18.16
C SER A 166 -7.36 11.65 18.73
N MET A 167 -6.97 11.40 19.98
CA MET A 167 -7.36 10.18 20.69
C MET A 167 -8.87 10.06 20.83
#